data_AF-A0A3D1PNE6-F1
#
_entry.id   AF-A0A3D1PNE6-F1
#
_cell.length_a   1.000
_cell.length_b   1.000
_cell.length_c   1.000
_cell.angle_alpha   90.00
_cell.angle_beta   90.00
_cell.angle_gamma   90.00
#
_symmetry.space_group_name_H-M   'P 1'
#
loop_
_entity.id
_entity.type
_entity.pdbx_description
1 polymer ?
#
loop_
_entity_poly.entity_id
_entity_poly.type
_entity_poly.pdbx_seq_one_letter_code
_entity_poly.pdbx_strand_id
1 'polypeptide(L)'
;MRYIKIKVSFLWIIVITLMIIPQAYAKTSIEIKPNGNVYTNKTISEFFDESIAMKNNGECLEGSNVDVHMATNLDWAIVSYFSNSAYGTNGEGKHTGTAITIDGKSDHYSTNGNITGVMDWGKTQSYTAGIIANYSDITDETIKNNGKSLISNANNNRYVDKFDNTFWAVVKKYAATKWYSSGETYLGNSVIRPYTVRNNLFQVTGGSHRDYENGKGNSSITFRPVITGN
;
A
#
# COMPACT_ATOMS: atom_id res chain seq x y z
N MET A 1 31.14 -53.48 -17.76
CA MET A 1 29.91 -53.32 -16.95
C MET A 1 30.02 -52.33 -15.78
N ARG A 2 31.18 -52.20 -15.10
CA ARG A 2 31.34 -51.33 -13.91
C ARG A 2 31.08 -49.83 -14.20
N TYR A 3 31.53 -49.33 -15.35
CA TYR A 3 31.33 -47.93 -15.78
C TYR A 3 29.88 -47.56 -16.14
N ILE A 4 29.08 -48.50 -16.63
CA ILE A 4 27.66 -48.25 -16.99
C ILE A 4 26.81 -48.12 -15.71
N LYS A 5 27.07 -48.97 -14.69
CA LYS A 5 26.39 -48.88 -13.39
C LYS A 5 26.70 -47.56 -12.67
N ILE A 6 27.94 -47.06 -12.74
CA ILE A 6 28.35 -45.78 -12.13
C ILE A 6 27.64 -44.59 -12.81
N LYS A 7 27.53 -44.59 -14.15
CA LYS A 7 26.81 -43.53 -14.89
C LYS A 7 25.31 -43.50 -14.58
N VAL A 8 24.69 -44.68 -14.44
CA VAL A 8 23.27 -44.79 -14.07
C VAL A 8 23.05 -44.33 -12.62
N SER A 9 23.93 -44.69 -11.68
CA SER A 9 23.84 -44.21 -10.29
C SER A 9 24.02 -42.70 -10.16
N PHE A 10 24.91 -42.07 -10.94
CA PHE A 10 25.05 -40.61 -10.96
C PHE A 10 23.80 -39.91 -11.51
N LEU A 11 23.19 -40.46 -12.55
CA LEU A 11 21.96 -39.93 -13.14
C LEU A 11 20.79 -39.95 -12.14
N TRP A 12 20.65 -41.04 -11.37
CA TRP A 12 19.63 -41.14 -10.32
C TRP A 12 19.88 -40.16 -9.17
N ILE A 13 21.13 -39.90 -8.78
CA ILE A 13 21.46 -38.88 -7.77
C ILE A 13 21.12 -37.47 -8.28
N ILE A 14 21.38 -37.16 -9.56
CA ILE A 14 20.99 -35.89 -10.19
C ILE A 14 19.46 -35.75 -10.24
N VAL A 15 18.72 -36.80 -10.60
CA VAL A 15 17.25 -36.77 -10.63
C VAL A 15 16.65 -36.60 -9.23
N ILE A 16 17.21 -37.28 -8.22
CA ILE A 16 16.77 -37.13 -6.82
C ILE A 16 17.13 -35.74 -6.27
N THR A 17 18.30 -35.18 -6.62
CA THR A 17 18.66 -33.80 -6.22
C THR A 17 17.86 -32.73 -6.96
N LEU A 18 17.43 -32.98 -8.21
CA LEU A 18 16.47 -32.12 -8.93
C LEU A 18 15.04 -32.22 -8.34
N MET A 19 14.65 -33.40 -7.82
CA MET A 19 13.38 -33.58 -7.09
C MET A 19 13.40 -33.01 -5.67
N ILE A 20 14.60 -32.83 -5.07
CA ILE A 20 14.83 -32.15 -3.78
C ILE A 20 15.36 -30.72 -4.02
N ILE A 21 15.20 -30.15 -5.23
CA ILE A 21 15.10 -28.69 -5.31
C ILE A 21 13.94 -28.37 -4.37
N PRO A 22 14.12 -27.54 -3.34
CA PRO A 22 12.98 -27.11 -2.54
C PRO A 22 11.98 -26.62 -3.57
N GLN A 23 10.78 -27.23 -3.64
CA GLN A 23 9.64 -26.51 -4.15
C GLN A 23 9.76 -25.17 -3.46
N ALA A 24 10.16 -24.14 -4.20
CA ALA A 24 10.19 -22.79 -3.70
C ALA A 24 8.74 -22.60 -3.30
N TYR A 25 8.48 -22.74 -2.01
CA TYR A 25 7.16 -22.53 -1.47
C TYR A 25 6.96 -21.04 -1.70
N ALA A 26 6.41 -20.70 -2.86
CA ALA A 26 5.69 -19.47 -3.08
C ALA A 26 4.45 -19.55 -2.19
N LYS A 27 4.68 -19.47 -0.87
CA LYS A 27 3.69 -19.20 0.15
C LYS A 27 3.70 -17.70 0.44
N THR A 28 3.73 -16.88 -0.60
CA THR A 28 3.50 -15.44 -0.47
C THR A 28 2.82 -14.91 -1.72
N SER A 29 1.73 -15.55 -2.16
CA SER A 29 0.58 -14.70 -2.47
C SER A 29 0.33 -13.92 -1.18
N ILE A 30 0.42 -12.59 -1.21
CA ILE A 30 -0.15 -11.72 -0.18
C ILE A 30 -1.64 -12.08 -0.16
N GLU A 31 -1.98 -13.09 0.63
CA GLU A 31 -3.29 -13.70 0.62
C GLU A 31 -4.18 -12.85 1.52
N ILE A 32 -5.26 -12.33 0.95
CA ILE A 32 -6.35 -11.78 1.74
C ILE A 32 -6.90 -12.95 2.55
N LYS A 33 -6.56 -13.00 3.84
CA LYS A 33 -6.92 -14.13 4.70
C LYS A 33 -8.45 -14.32 4.69
N PRO A 34 -8.95 -15.55 4.45
CA PRO A 34 -10.36 -15.86 4.64
C PRO A 34 -10.78 -15.44 6.05
N ASN A 35 -11.91 -14.73 6.17
CA ASN A 35 -12.44 -14.24 7.44
C ASN A 35 -11.63 -13.15 8.17
N GLY A 36 -10.58 -12.59 7.57
CA GLY A 36 -9.92 -11.39 8.10
C GLY A 36 -10.88 -10.19 8.18
N ASN A 37 -10.76 -9.37 9.23
CA ASN A 37 -11.42 -8.07 9.31
C ASN A 37 -10.57 -7.01 8.59
N VAL A 38 -11.21 -6.04 7.95
CA VAL A 38 -10.48 -4.90 7.38
C VAL A 38 -9.77 -4.15 8.50
N TYR A 39 -8.47 -4.00 8.34
CA TYR A 39 -7.60 -3.51 9.40
C TYR A 39 -7.71 -1.98 9.49
N THR A 40 -8.37 -1.51 10.56
CA THR A 40 -8.81 -0.12 10.78
C THR A 40 -8.66 0.25 12.27
N ASN A 41 -9.08 1.45 12.68
CA ASN A 41 -9.03 1.92 14.08
C ASN A 41 -7.60 2.01 14.67
N LYS A 42 -6.60 2.21 13.82
CA LYS A 42 -5.21 2.46 14.21
C LYS A 42 -4.77 3.84 13.78
N THR A 43 -3.86 4.42 14.55
CA THR A 43 -3.22 5.68 14.19
C THR A 43 -2.34 5.50 12.96
N ILE A 44 -2.05 6.60 12.26
CA ILE A 44 -1.13 6.56 11.11
C ILE A 44 0.27 6.09 11.51
N SER A 45 0.73 6.41 12.73
CA SER A 45 2.00 5.91 13.25
C SER A 45 2.02 4.40 13.42
N GLU A 46 0.95 3.80 13.96
CA GLU A 46 0.85 2.34 14.12
C GLU A 46 0.90 1.65 12.75
N PHE A 47 0.15 2.15 11.77
CA PHE A 47 0.19 1.60 10.40
C PHE A 47 1.57 1.74 9.73
N PHE A 48 2.26 2.84 9.97
CA PHE A 48 3.62 3.04 9.47
C PHE A 48 4.61 2.06 10.10
N ASP A 49 4.57 1.91 11.43
CA ASP A 49 5.44 1.01 12.18
C ASP A 49 5.21 -0.45 11.76
N GLU A 50 3.95 -0.86 11.58
CA GLU A 50 3.59 -2.19 11.12
C GLU A 50 4.11 -2.48 9.71
N SER A 51 4.05 -1.50 8.79
CA SER A 51 4.60 -1.64 7.44
C SER A 51 6.11 -1.91 7.47
N ILE A 52 6.85 -1.20 8.34
CA ILE A 52 8.29 -1.40 8.50
C ILE A 52 8.58 -2.76 9.14
N ALA A 53 7.78 -3.17 10.13
CA ALA A 53 7.95 -4.44 10.83
C ALA A 53 7.76 -5.67 9.92
N MET A 54 6.93 -5.56 8.87
CA MET A 54 6.74 -6.63 7.87
C MET A 54 8.05 -7.05 7.19
N LYS A 55 9.04 -6.14 7.09
CA LYS A 55 10.39 -6.45 6.59
C LYS A 55 11.07 -7.58 7.38
N ASN A 56 10.82 -7.66 8.68
CA ASN A 56 11.54 -8.54 9.61
C ASN A 56 10.88 -9.90 9.82
N ASN A 57 9.64 -10.10 9.34
CA ASN A 57 8.88 -11.34 9.55
C ASN A 57 9.03 -12.38 8.44
N GLY A 58 9.92 -12.16 7.47
CA GLY A 58 10.15 -13.10 6.37
C GLY A 58 8.99 -13.22 5.38
N GLU A 59 8.03 -12.28 5.42
CA GLU A 59 6.99 -12.13 4.40
C GLU A 59 7.58 -11.46 3.15
N CYS A 60 8.59 -12.08 2.56
CA CYS A 60 9.22 -11.63 1.32
C CYS A 60 8.63 -12.37 0.11
N LEU A 61 8.58 -11.67 -1.03
CA LEU A 61 8.43 -12.31 -2.32
C LEU A 61 9.73 -13.08 -2.59
N GLU A 62 9.66 -14.41 -2.49
CA GLU A 62 10.69 -15.35 -2.97
C GLU A 62 12.12 -15.13 -2.44
N GLY A 63 12.30 -14.91 -1.13
CA GLY A 63 13.65 -14.88 -0.53
C GLY A 63 14.53 -13.72 -1.00
N SER A 64 13.92 -12.69 -1.60
CA SER A 64 14.60 -11.46 -1.97
C SER A 64 14.67 -10.49 -0.78
N ASN A 65 15.72 -9.67 -0.73
CA ASN A 65 15.75 -8.49 0.13
C ASN A 65 14.72 -7.51 -0.43
N VAL A 66 13.53 -7.53 0.15
CA VAL A 66 12.46 -6.59 -0.20
C VAL A 66 12.52 -5.38 0.72
N ASP A 67 12.27 -4.21 0.15
CA ASP A 67 11.98 -3.00 0.89
C ASP A 67 10.47 -2.90 1.08
N VAL A 68 10.04 -2.94 2.34
CA VAL A 68 8.64 -2.75 2.73
C VAL A 68 8.46 -1.37 3.34
N HIS A 69 7.46 -0.64 2.88
CA HIS A 69 7.10 0.67 3.40
C HIS A 69 5.59 0.88 3.35
N MET A 70 5.08 1.83 4.14
CA MET A 70 3.69 2.26 4.01
C MET A 70 3.53 3.04 2.70
N ALA A 71 2.46 2.79 1.95
CA ALA A 71 2.26 3.39 0.64
C ALA A 71 2.41 4.92 0.65
N THR A 72 3.26 5.42 -0.25
CA THR A 72 3.38 6.85 -0.51
C THR A 72 2.20 7.34 -1.34
N ASN A 73 2.00 8.66 -1.42
CA ASN A 73 1.03 9.26 -2.34
C ASN A 73 1.42 9.02 -3.80
N LEU A 74 2.72 8.88 -4.10
CA LEU A 74 3.22 8.54 -5.44
C LEU A 74 2.90 7.08 -5.80
N ASP A 75 3.15 6.13 -4.91
CA ASP A 75 2.79 4.72 -5.11
C ASP A 75 1.30 4.59 -5.43
N TRP A 76 0.47 5.33 -4.70
CA TRP A 76 -0.97 5.34 -4.93
C TRP A 76 -1.38 5.96 -6.27
N ALA A 77 -0.67 7.00 -6.73
CA ALA A 77 -0.91 7.61 -8.03
C ALA A 77 -0.64 6.60 -9.17
N ILE A 78 0.44 5.81 -9.04
CA ILE A 78 0.79 4.73 -9.98
C ILE A 78 -0.31 3.68 -10.03
N VAL A 79 -0.78 3.20 -8.87
CA VAL A 79 -1.90 2.26 -8.78
C VAL A 79 -3.14 2.81 -9.48
N SER A 80 -3.47 4.08 -9.20
CA SER A 80 -4.65 4.73 -9.74
C SER A 80 -4.62 4.80 -11.27
N TYR A 81 -3.45 5.11 -11.82
CA TYR A 81 -3.20 5.13 -13.26
C TYR A 81 -3.35 3.74 -13.88
N PHE A 82 -2.66 2.73 -13.35
CA PHE A 82 -2.72 1.37 -13.88
C PHE A 82 -4.13 0.78 -13.83
N SER A 83 -4.84 0.99 -12.72
CA SER A 83 -6.22 0.52 -12.55
C SER A 83 -7.16 1.05 -13.64
N ASN A 84 -6.97 2.30 -14.09
CA ASN A 84 -7.84 2.90 -15.11
C ASN A 84 -7.22 2.91 -16.52
N SER A 85 -6.07 2.26 -16.69
CA SER A 85 -5.50 2.05 -18.02
C SER A 85 -6.32 1.02 -18.81
N ALA A 86 -6.11 0.96 -20.12
CA ALA A 86 -6.72 -0.08 -20.97
C ALA A 86 -6.35 -1.52 -20.52
N TYR A 87 -5.28 -1.67 -19.74
CA TYR A 87 -4.79 -2.94 -19.20
C TYR A 87 -5.30 -3.25 -17.78
N GLY A 88 -5.92 -2.27 -17.10
CA GLY A 88 -6.51 -2.41 -15.77
C GLY A 88 -7.96 -2.83 -15.88
N THR A 89 -8.89 -1.87 -15.83
CA THR A 89 -10.33 -2.14 -15.86
C THR A 89 -11.02 -1.94 -17.21
N ASN A 90 -10.33 -1.46 -18.24
CA ASN A 90 -10.93 -1.11 -19.55
C ASN A 90 -12.22 -0.26 -19.46
N GLY A 91 -12.37 0.54 -18.40
CA GLY A 91 -13.48 1.47 -18.21
C GLY A 91 -14.64 1.00 -17.33
N GLU A 92 -14.68 -0.26 -16.86
CA GLU A 92 -15.54 -0.67 -15.73
C GLU A 92 -14.89 -0.28 -14.39
N GLY A 93 -15.66 -0.07 -13.32
CA GLY A 93 -15.06 0.24 -12.00
C GLY A 93 -14.34 1.60 -11.89
N LYS A 94 -14.68 2.57 -12.76
CA LYS A 94 -14.17 3.94 -12.66
C LYS A 94 -14.37 4.45 -11.22
N HIS A 95 -13.29 4.98 -10.63
CA HIS A 95 -13.19 5.61 -9.29
C HIS A 95 -12.95 4.65 -8.12
N THR A 96 -13.56 3.48 -8.12
CA THR A 96 -13.56 2.55 -6.98
C THR A 96 -13.17 1.14 -7.37
N GLY A 97 -12.52 0.91 -8.51
CA GLY A 97 -12.15 -0.42 -9.04
C GLY A 97 -13.33 -1.31 -9.41
N THR A 98 -13.03 -2.49 -9.95
CA THR A 98 -14.04 -3.51 -10.24
C THR A 98 -14.37 -4.26 -8.95
N ALA A 99 -15.63 -4.22 -8.52
CA ALA A 99 -16.09 -4.95 -7.35
C ALA A 99 -15.91 -6.46 -7.58
N ILE A 100 -15.32 -7.14 -6.60
CA ILE A 100 -15.09 -8.59 -6.61
C ILE A 100 -15.57 -9.20 -5.30
N THR A 101 -15.81 -10.51 -5.32
CA THR A 101 -16.11 -11.29 -4.12
C THR A 101 -14.92 -12.18 -3.81
N ILE A 102 -14.41 -12.11 -2.59
CA ILE A 102 -13.35 -12.98 -2.08
C ILE A 102 -13.94 -13.75 -0.90
N ASP A 103 -13.94 -15.08 -0.98
CA ASP A 103 -14.47 -15.97 0.06
C ASP A 103 -15.89 -15.62 0.56
N GLY A 104 -16.77 -15.24 -0.37
CA GLY A 104 -18.17 -14.91 -0.07
C GLY A 104 -18.40 -13.53 0.55
N LYS A 105 -17.36 -12.72 0.74
CA LYS A 105 -17.48 -11.32 1.17
C LYS A 105 -17.58 -10.39 -0.05
N SER A 106 -18.67 -9.64 -0.11
CA SER A 106 -18.77 -8.43 -0.95
C SER A 106 -18.12 -7.26 -0.19
N ASP A 107 -17.57 -6.28 -0.92
CA ASP A 107 -16.78 -5.10 -0.46
C ASP A 107 -15.28 -5.13 -0.80
N HIS A 108 -14.82 -6.14 -1.55
CA HIS A 108 -13.49 -6.11 -2.14
C HIS A 108 -13.55 -5.48 -3.53
N TYR A 109 -12.49 -4.77 -3.89
CA TYR A 109 -12.37 -4.20 -5.22
C TYR A 109 -10.97 -4.45 -5.76
N SER A 110 -10.90 -4.71 -7.06
CA SER A 110 -9.68 -5.06 -7.79
C SER A 110 -9.43 -4.09 -8.94
N THR A 111 -8.17 -3.99 -9.33
CA THR A 111 -7.72 -3.12 -10.43
C THR A 111 -8.04 -3.66 -11.81
N ASN A 112 -8.38 -4.95 -11.93
CA ASN A 112 -8.71 -5.61 -13.20
C ASN A 112 -9.84 -6.66 -13.11
N GLY A 113 -10.57 -6.70 -11.98
CA GLY A 113 -11.63 -7.68 -11.75
C GLY A 113 -11.16 -9.10 -11.45
N ASN A 114 -9.84 -9.34 -11.40
CA ASN A 114 -9.28 -10.61 -10.95
C ASN A 114 -8.98 -10.56 -9.44
N ILE A 115 -9.21 -11.68 -8.75
CA ILE A 115 -8.82 -11.91 -7.35
C ILE A 115 -7.30 -11.73 -7.18
N THR A 116 -6.53 -12.00 -8.25
CA THR A 116 -5.07 -11.82 -8.30
C THR A 116 -4.62 -10.46 -8.90
N GLY A 117 -5.55 -9.55 -9.23
CA GLY A 117 -5.25 -8.16 -9.60
C GLY A 117 -5.07 -7.28 -8.36
N VAL A 118 -4.03 -7.59 -7.58
CA VAL A 118 -4.02 -7.35 -6.12
C VAL A 118 -3.68 -5.91 -5.73
N MET A 119 -4.64 -5.00 -5.85
CA MET A 119 -4.80 -4.01 -4.78
C MET A 119 -6.25 -4.04 -4.31
N ASP A 120 -6.50 -4.84 -3.28
CA ASP A 120 -7.65 -4.62 -2.40
C ASP A 120 -7.34 -3.39 -1.56
N TRP A 121 -8.15 -2.32 -1.63
CA TRP A 121 -8.00 -1.14 -0.77
C TRP A 121 -8.83 -1.23 0.51
N GLY A 122 -9.68 -2.24 0.69
CA GLY A 122 -10.43 -2.56 1.92
C GLY A 122 -11.50 -1.54 2.31
N LYS A 123 -11.16 -0.25 2.34
CA LYS A 123 -12.08 0.87 2.51
C LYS A 123 -11.85 1.90 1.42
N THR A 124 -12.83 2.78 1.24
CA THR A 124 -12.74 3.95 0.37
C THR A 124 -11.74 4.99 0.86
N GLN A 125 -11.18 4.85 2.06
CA GLN A 125 -10.20 5.78 2.61
C GLN A 125 -8.98 5.02 3.12
N SER A 126 -7.79 5.55 2.83
CA SER A 126 -6.53 4.95 3.25
C SER A 126 -5.53 6.02 3.66
N TYR A 127 -4.88 5.85 4.81
CA TYR A 127 -3.70 6.64 5.13
C TYR A 127 -2.59 6.32 4.14
N THR A 128 -1.82 7.35 3.78
CA THR A 128 -0.55 7.24 3.08
C THR A 128 0.56 7.79 3.96
N ALA A 129 1.80 7.39 3.70
CA ALA A 129 2.98 7.91 4.39
C ALA A 129 3.30 9.35 3.95
N GLY A 130 2.37 10.29 4.14
CA GLY A 130 2.55 11.69 3.75
C GLY A 130 2.20 12.68 4.85
N ILE A 131 2.94 13.78 4.86
CA ILE A 131 2.88 14.82 5.89
C ILE A 131 3.11 16.22 5.28
N ILE A 132 2.40 17.25 5.79
CA ILE A 132 2.60 18.64 5.37
C ILE A 132 4.04 19.08 5.63
N ALA A 133 4.60 19.96 4.81
CA ALA A 133 5.98 20.43 4.96
C ALA A 133 6.24 21.19 6.28
N ASN A 134 5.24 21.92 6.81
CA ASN A 134 5.33 22.65 8.06
C ASN A 134 4.92 21.83 9.30
N TYR A 135 5.10 20.50 9.26
CA TYR A 135 4.78 19.60 10.37
C TYR A 135 5.59 19.88 11.66
N SER A 136 6.72 20.57 11.56
CA SER A 136 7.49 21.03 12.72
C SER A 136 6.69 21.94 13.65
N ASP A 137 5.67 22.60 13.10
CA ASP A 137 4.89 23.62 13.79
C ASP A 137 3.67 23.03 14.52
N ILE A 138 3.49 21.71 14.49
CA ILE A 138 2.46 21.02 15.26
C ILE A 138 2.77 21.24 16.75
N THR A 139 1.84 21.83 17.49
CA THR A 139 1.96 22.04 18.94
C THR A 139 1.10 21.08 19.75
N ASP A 140 0.05 20.52 19.15
CA ASP A 140 -0.84 19.56 19.80
C ASP A 140 -0.16 18.19 19.95
N GLU A 141 0.08 17.79 21.20
CA GLU A 141 0.74 16.54 21.54
C GLU A 141 -0.07 15.30 21.13
N THR A 142 -1.40 15.37 21.09
CA THR A 142 -2.23 14.25 20.60
C THR A 142 -1.97 14.02 19.12
N ILE A 143 -1.92 15.10 18.34
CA ILE A 143 -1.69 15.03 16.89
C ILE A 143 -0.26 14.57 16.59
N LYS A 144 0.73 15.03 17.35
CA LYS A 144 2.11 14.51 17.27
C LYS A 144 2.16 13.01 17.57
N ASN A 145 1.53 12.57 18.66
CA ASN A 145 1.54 11.17 19.07
C ASN A 145 0.90 10.25 18.03
N ASN A 146 -0.18 10.69 17.38
CA ASN A 146 -0.84 9.95 16.32
C ASN A 146 0.06 9.64 15.11
N GLY A 147 1.04 10.51 14.80
CA GLY A 147 1.95 10.35 13.65
C GLY A 147 3.42 10.42 13.99
N LYS A 148 3.79 10.09 15.25
CA LYS A 148 5.15 10.20 15.77
C LYS A 148 6.19 9.51 14.88
N SER A 149 5.88 8.33 14.33
CA SER A 149 6.80 7.58 13.49
C SER A 149 6.95 8.20 12.10
N LEU A 150 5.89 8.80 11.55
CA LEU A 150 6.00 9.58 10.32
C LEU A 150 6.90 10.82 10.55
N ILE A 151 6.64 11.55 11.64
CA ILE A 151 7.39 12.77 11.99
C ILE A 151 8.88 12.48 12.18
N SER A 152 9.22 11.42 12.92
CA SER A 152 10.62 11.04 13.17
C SER A 152 11.35 10.58 11.91
N ASN A 153 10.62 10.08 10.91
CA ASN A 153 11.16 9.58 9.65
C ASN A 153 11.08 10.59 8.49
N ALA A 154 10.39 11.72 8.65
CA ALA A 154 10.09 12.67 7.57
C ALA A 154 11.32 13.25 6.83
N ASN A 155 12.49 13.24 7.47
CA ASN A 155 13.75 13.71 6.86
C ASN A 155 14.76 12.61 6.53
N ASN A 156 14.52 11.37 6.98
CA ASN A 156 15.50 10.28 6.91
C ASN A 156 14.97 9.05 6.17
N ASN A 157 13.71 9.06 5.74
CA ASN A 157 13.09 7.96 5.04
C ASN A 157 12.55 8.43 3.68
N ARG A 158 13.05 7.83 2.60
CA ARG A 158 12.62 8.13 1.22
C ARG A 158 11.15 7.82 0.96
N TYR A 159 10.52 7.02 1.81
CA TYR A 159 9.12 6.61 1.72
C TYR A 159 8.19 7.45 2.60
N VAL A 160 8.62 8.64 3.02
CA VAL A 160 7.73 9.64 3.63
C VAL A 160 7.63 10.83 2.70
N ASP A 161 6.44 11.04 2.14
CA ASP A 161 6.15 12.17 1.28
C ASP A 161 5.94 13.44 2.10
N LYS A 162 6.78 14.44 1.87
CA LYS A 162 6.52 15.80 2.35
C LYS A 162 5.83 16.58 1.25
N PHE A 163 4.73 17.23 1.58
CA PHE A 163 4.02 18.07 0.64
C PHE A 163 3.93 19.50 1.14
N ASP A 164 4.36 20.43 0.29
CA ASP A 164 4.13 21.85 0.51
C ASP A 164 2.66 22.19 0.30
N ASN A 165 2.21 23.30 0.88
CA ASN A 165 0.93 23.89 0.50
C ASN A 165 0.93 24.16 -1.01
N THR A 166 0.11 23.44 -1.75
CA THR A 166 0.15 23.46 -3.20
C THR A 166 -1.23 23.56 -3.80
N PHE A 167 -1.37 24.46 -4.77
CA PHE A 167 -2.58 24.58 -5.58
C PHE A 167 -2.85 23.28 -6.35
N TRP A 168 -4.14 22.99 -6.56
CA TRP A 168 -4.65 21.82 -7.28
C TRP A 168 -3.88 21.48 -8.57
N ALA A 169 -3.45 22.48 -9.35
CA ALA A 169 -2.71 22.28 -10.59
C ALA A 169 -1.40 21.47 -10.39
N VAL A 170 -0.76 21.61 -9.22
CA VAL A 170 0.46 20.89 -8.84
C VAL A 170 0.13 19.51 -8.25
N VAL A 171 -1.01 19.37 -7.57
CA VAL A 171 -1.46 18.10 -6.96
C VAL A 171 -1.91 17.07 -8.00
N LYS A 172 -2.16 17.49 -9.25
CA LYS A 172 -2.52 16.60 -10.36
C LYS A 172 -1.56 15.43 -10.60
N LYS A 173 -0.26 15.59 -10.30
CA LYS A 173 0.72 14.50 -10.43
C LYS A 173 0.48 13.37 -9.42
N TYR A 174 -0.22 13.67 -8.33
CA TYR A 174 -0.54 12.72 -7.26
C TYR A 174 -2.01 12.30 -7.29
N ALA A 175 -2.92 13.06 -7.92
CA ALA A 175 -4.37 12.85 -7.86
C ALA A 175 -5.07 13.28 -9.16
N ALA A 176 -6.17 12.62 -9.52
CA ALA A 176 -6.87 12.85 -10.80
C ALA A 176 -8.36 13.17 -10.60
N THR A 177 -8.69 14.25 -9.88
CA THR A 177 -10.11 14.64 -9.65
C THR A 177 -10.82 15.16 -10.91
N LYS A 178 -10.08 15.58 -11.95
CA LYS A 178 -10.68 16.17 -13.17
C LYS A 178 -11.14 15.16 -14.22
N TRP A 179 -10.75 13.89 -14.15
CA TRP A 179 -11.22 12.92 -15.15
C TRP A 179 -12.61 12.38 -14.85
N TYR A 180 -13.09 12.56 -13.61
CA TYR A 180 -14.11 11.68 -13.06
C TYR A 180 -15.09 12.34 -12.08
N SER A 181 -14.99 13.66 -11.86
CA SER A 181 -16.02 14.47 -11.15
C SER A 181 -16.39 13.96 -9.75
N SER A 182 -15.48 13.29 -9.04
CA SER A 182 -15.75 12.81 -7.68
C SER A 182 -14.70 13.36 -6.71
N GLY A 183 -15.21 14.04 -5.69
CA GLY A 183 -14.54 14.45 -4.46
C GLY A 183 -13.46 15.53 -4.55
N GLU A 184 -13.07 16.03 -3.39
CA GLU A 184 -12.08 17.08 -3.23
C GLU A 184 -10.67 16.48 -3.19
N THR A 185 -9.74 17.12 -3.90
CA THR A 185 -8.32 16.95 -3.61
C THR A 185 -7.78 18.26 -3.11
N TYR A 186 -7.15 18.20 -1.95
CA TYR A 186 -6.73 19.36 -1.21
C TYR A 186 -5.45 19.05 -0.43
N LEU A 187 -4.40 19.83 -0.66
CA LEU A 187 -3.16 19.79 0.12
C LEU A 187 -2.92 21.19 0.68
N GLY A 188 -3.28 21.38 1.95
CA GLY A 188 -3.07 22.62 2.68
C GLY A 188 -1.91 22.53 3.66
N ASN A 189 -1.87 23.46 4.61
CA ASN A 189 -0.83 23.60 5.64
C ASN A 189 -1.37 23.59 7.07
N SER A 190 -2.59 23.06 7.27
CA SER A 190 -3.20 23.01 8.60
C SER A 190 -2.45 22.02 9.50
N VAL A 191 -1.75 22.56 10.50
CA VAL A 191 -0.96 21.76 11.47
C VAL A 191 -1.81 20.89 12.38
N ILE A 192 -3.13 21.15 12.49
CA ILE A 192 -4.06 20.27 13.21
C ILE A 192 -4.52 19.07 12.37
N ARG A 193 -4.18 19.04 11.08
CA ARG A 193 -4.55 17.99 10.13
C ARG A 193 -3.38 17.66 9.20
N PRO A 194 -2.19 17.34 9.73
CA PRO A 194 -0.96 17.39 8.96
C PRO A 194 -0.73 16.17 8.05
N TYR A 195 -1.53 15.11 8.15
CA TYR A 195 -1.26 13.84 7.47
C TYR A 195 -2.13 13.66 6.22
N THR A 196 -1.63 12.92 5.22
CA THR A 196 -2.38 12.62 4.01
C THR A 196 -3.27 11.39 4.11
N VAL A 197 -4.43 11.49 3.48
CA VAL A 197 -5.36 10.40 3.25
C VAL A 197 -5.75 10.34 1.78
N ARG A 198 -5.74 9.14 1.22
CA ARG A 198 -6.33 8.83 -0.08
C ARG A 198 -7.80 8.57 0.09
N ASN A 199 -8.62 9.21 -0.73
CA ASN A 199 -10.03 8.90 -0.84
C ASN A 199 -10.27 8.27 -2.22
N ASN A 200 -10.74 7.04 -2.22
CA ASN A 200 -10.89 6.18 -3.37
C ASN A 200 -9.55 6.01 -4.11
N LEU A 201 -9.59 5.82 -5.43
CA LEU A 201 -8.38 5.77 -6.26
C LEU A 201 -7.71 7.14 -6.36
N PHE A 202 -8.47 8.17 -6.75
CA PHE A 202 -7.86 9.36 -7.36
C PHE A 202 -7.72 10.59 -6.46
N GLN A 203 -8.27 10.60 -5.25
CA GLN A 203 -8.28 11.80 -4.41
C GLN A 203 -7.21 11.70 -3.33
N VAL A 204 -6.58 12.82 -3.01
CA VAL A 204 -5.73 12.98 -1.84
C VAL A 204 -6.18 14.19 -1.04
N THR A 205 -6.27 14.05 0.27
CA THR A 205 -6.51 15.17 1.18
C THR A 205 -5.46 15.20 2.28
N GLY A 206 -5.03 16.38 2.68
CA GLY A 206 -4.09 16.62 3.76
C GLY A 206 -4.00 18.11 4.06
N GLY A 207 -3.86 18.49 5.33
CA GLY A 207 -3.89 19.88 5.75
C GLY A 207 -5.25 20.57 5.53
N SER A 208 -6.34 19.80 5.39
CA SER A 208 -7.70 20.29 5.06
C SER A 208 -8.55 20.51 6.32
N HIS A 209 -9.78 20.02 6.31
CA HIS A 209 -10.79 20.18 7.36
C HIS A 209 -11.34 18.84 7.89
N ARG A 210 -10.77 17.70 7.49
CA ARG A 210 -11.30 16.39 7.90
C ARG A 210 -10.57 15.86 9.13
N ASP A 211 -11.33 15.44 10.13
CA ASP A 211 -10.75 15.11 11.45
C ASP A 211 -9.80 13.92 11.45
N TYR A 212 -9.87 13.04 10.46
CA TYR A 212 -8.94 11.92 10.36
C TYR A 212 -7.57 12.33 9.82
N GLU A 213 -7.43 13.50 9.21
CA GLU A 213 -6.14 14.02 8.74
C GLU A 213 -5.22 14.41 9.91
N ASN A 214 -5.73 14.33 11.15
CA ASN A 214 -4.95 14.43 12.38
C ASN A 214 -4.28 13.10 12.80
N GLY A 215 -4.44 12.04 12.00
CA GLY A 215 -3.75 10.76 12.15
C GLY A 215 -4.37 9.82 13.19
N LYS A 216 -5.51 10.17 13.79
CA LYS A 216 -6.18 9.33 14.81
C LYS A 216 -6.70 8.02 14.22
N GLY A 217 -6.87 7.02 15.09
CA GLY A 217 -7.60 5.81 14.76
C GLY A 217 -9.00 6.12 14.21
N ASN A 218 -9.35 5.52 13.07
CA ASN A 218 -10.65 5.69 12.43
C ASN A 218 -11.13 4.37 11.82
N SER A 219 -12.41 4.04 11.99
CA SER A 219 -13.03 2.80 11.50
C SER A 219 -13.23 2.78 9.99
N SER A 220 -13.18 3.95 9.35
CA SER A 220 -13.35 4.11 7.91
C SER A 220 -12.02 4.11 7.15
N ILE A 221 -10.88 4.05 7.84
CA ILE A 221 -9.56 4.24 7.26
C ILE A 221 -8.66 3.05 7.53
N THR A 222 -7.98 2.61 6.48
CA THR A 222 -6.97 1.55 6.50
C THR A 222 -5.61 2.09 6.02
N PHE A 223 -4.67 1.21 5.73
CA PHE A 223 -3.39 1.53 5.08
C PHE A 223 -3.01 0.43 4.11
N ARG A 224 -1.94 0.64 3.32
CA ARG A 224 -1.36 -0.40 2.50
C ARG A 224 0.15 -0.45 2.68
N PRO A 225 0.73 -1.61 3.03
CA PRO A 225 2.15 -1.84 2.83
C PRO A 225 2.43 -2.00 1.33
N VAL A 226 3.57 -1.48 0.90
CA VAL A 226 4.12 -1.61 -0.44
C VAL A 226 5.43 -2.37 -0.32
N ILE A 227 5.63 -3.33 -1.22
CA ILE A 227 6.83 -4.15 -1.29
C ILE A 227 7.55 -3.81 -2.60
N THR A 228 8.81 -3.42 -2.51
CA THR A 228 9.65 -3.10 -3.66
C THR A 228 10.91 -3.96 -3.66
N GLY A 229 11.44 -4.26 -4.85
CA GLY A 229 12.74 -4.90 -4.99
C GLY A 229 13.86 -3.90 -4.69
N ASN A 230 14.95 -4.39 -4.10
CA ASN A 230 16.18 -3.61 -3.87
C ASN A 230 16.89 -3.21 -5.17
#